data_AF-A0A9Q2BXK2-F1
#
_entry.id   AF-A0A9Q2BXK2-F1
#
_cell.length_a   1.000
_cell.length_b   1.000
_cell.length_c   1.000
_cell.angle_alpha   90.00
_cell.angle_beta   90.00
_cell.angle_gamma   90.00
#
_symmetry.space_group_name_H-M   'P 1'
#
loop_
_entity.id
_entity.type
_entity.pdbx_description
1 polymer ?
#
loop_
_entity_poly.entity_id
_entity_poly.type
_entity_poly.pdbx_seq_one_letter_code
_entity_poly.pdbx_strand_id
1 'polypeptide(L)'
;MRHAFGRLEDTQSPFPDTLGSRNDATESLQQQRADLVRALAAAEASVRTFPIGSLQQANARARVTRLQRELRRLKAALGTSKRHQDVGDFLIEIFRERVSFSEWQCIVAEARRRHDSKATEGQIGTLPAGPGAQS
;
A
#
# COMPACT_ATOMS: atom_id res chain seq x y z
N MET A 1 67.34 -12.45 -26.38
CA MET A 1 66.31 -12.60 -25.32
C MET A 1 65.51 -11.29 -25.28
N ARG A 2 64.18 -11.41 -25.35
CA ARG A 2 63.24 -10.35 -25.72
C ARG A 2 62.50 -9.81 -24.48
N HIS A 3 62.39 -8.48 -24.40
CA HIS A 3 61.36 -7.65 -23.74
C HIS A 3 61.23 -7.72 -22.20
N ALA A 4 60.72 -6.72 -21.48
CA ALA A 4 60.57 -5.27 -21.59
C ALA A 4 59.89 -4.86 -20.27
N PHE A 5 60.19 -3.65 -19.77
CA PHE A 5 59.57 -3.06 -18.59
C PHE A 5 58.04 -2.96 -18.75
N GLY A 6 57.29 -3.17 -17.65
CA GLY A 6 55.84 -2.97 -17.64
C GLY A 6 55.17 -3.33 -16.33
N ARG A 7 55.42 -2.52 -15.30
CA ARG A 7 54.54 -2.41 -14.12
C ARG A 7 53.16 -1.93 -14.60
N LEU A 8 52.11 -2.68 -14.31
CA LEU A 8 50.74 -2.19 -14.28
C LEU A 8 49.99 -2.99 -13.21
N GLU A 9 49.89 -2.33 -12.06
CA GLU A 9 48.87 -2.57 -11.05
C GLU A 9 47.49 -2.26 -11.64
N ASP A 10 46.46 -2.60 -10.90
CA ASP A 10 45.06 -2.24 -11.11
C ASP A 10 44.30 -3.06 -12.17
N THR A 11 43.98 -4.30 -11.78
CA THR A 11 42.68 -4.87 -12.14
C THR A 11 41.59 -4.15 -11.33
N GLN A 12 41.33 -2.89 -11.67
CA GLN A 12 40.19 -2.15 -11.14
C GLN A 12 38.91 -2.74 -11.74
N SER A 13 38.25 -3.59 -10.97
CA SER A 13 36.92 -4.13 -11.26
C SER A 13 35.92 -2.98 -11.43
N PRO A 14 35.27 -2.79 -12.59
CA PRO A 14 34.25 -1.76 -12.73
C PRO A 14 32.89 -2.30 -12.26
N PHE A 15 32.49 -1.85 -11.06
CA PHE A 15 31.11 -1.58 -10.64
C PHE A 15 30.16 -2.78 -10.33
N PRO A 16 29.17 -2.62 -9.41
CA PRO A 16 28.39 -1.38 -9.34
C PRO A 16 27.97 -0.81 -7.97
N ASP A 17 28.10 0.52 -7.88
CA ASP A 17 27.42 1.45 -6.96
C ASP A 17 25.91 1.61 -7.24
N THR A 18 25.31 0.70 -8.01
CA THR A 18 23.88 0.77 -8.36
C THR A 18 22.97 0.38 -7.19
N LEU A 19 23.49 -0.34 -6.19
CA LEU A 19 22.71 -0.73 -5.01
C LEU A 19 22.47 0.45 -4.05
N GLY A 20 23.48 1.30 -3.81
CA GLY A 20 23.35 2.50 -2.97
C GLY A 20 22.36 3.52 -3.57
N SER A 21 22.56 3.86 -4.85
CA SER A 21 21.70 4.81 -5.57
C SER A 21 20.22 4.38 -5.64
N ARG A 22 19.95 3.07 -5.74
CA ARG A 22 18.58 2.55 -5.77
C ARG A 22 17.90 2.63 -4.40
N ASN A 23 18.63 2.42 -3.31
CA ASN A 23 18.09 2.53 -1.96
C ASN A 23 17.74 3.99 -1.63
N ASP A 24 18.64 4.94 -1.96
CA ASP A 24 18.40 6.38 -1.77
C ASP A 24 17.20 6.89 -2.58
N ALA A 25 17.04 6.38 -3.80
CA ALA A 25 15.88 6.68 -4.64
C ALA A 25 14.57 6.12 -4.03
N THR A 26 14.61 4.92 -3.44
CA THR A 26 13.41 4.37 -2.79
C THR A 26 13.05 5.10 -1.49
N GLU A 27 14.04 5.51 -0.69
CA GLU A 27 13.82 6.28 0.54
C GLU A 27 13.23 7.65 0.24
N SER A 28 13.76 8.36 -0.77
CA SER A 28 13.20 9.65 -1.19
C SER A 28 11.75 9.54 -1.71
N LEU A 29 11.43 8.48 -2.47
CA LEU A 29 10.06 8.20 -2.90
C LEU A 29 9.13 7.84 -1.73
N GLN A 30 9.63 7.13 -0.72
CA GLN A 30 8.86 6.83 0.50
C GLN A 30 8.59 8.09 1.33
N GLN A 31 9.57 8.98 1.46
CA GLN A 31 9.40 10.27 2.12
C GLN A 31 8.37 11.12 1.38
N GLN A 32 8.48 11.23 0.06
CA GLN A 32 7.51 11.93 -0.77
C GLN A 32 6.09 11.36 -0.61
N ARG A 33 5.96 10.03 -0.46
CA ARG A 33 4.68 9.38 -0.19
C ARG A 33 4.11 9.81 1.16
N ALA A 34 4.94 9.84 2.21
CA ALA A 34 4.50 10.26 3.55
C ALA A 34 3.99 11.71 3.55
N ASP A 35 4.68 12.60 2.84
CA ASP A 35 4.29 14.00 2.72
C ASP A 35 2.97 14.18 1.97
N LEU A 36 2.78 13.45 0.87
CA LEU A 36 1.52 13.45 0.14
C LEU A 36 0.35 12.90 0.97
N VAL A 37 0.58 11.87 1.78
CA VAL A 37 -0.45 11.34 2.71
C VAL A 37 -0.82 12.39 3.76
N ARG A 38 0.16 13.09 4.33
CA ARG A 38 -0.10 14.17 5.30
C ARG A 38 -0.89 15.31 4.66
N ALA A 39 -0.52 15.71 3.44
CA ALA A 39 -1.22 16.74 2.69
C ALA A 39 -2.66 16.33 2.33
N LEU A 40 -2.89 15.05 2.01
CA LEU A 40 -4.21 14.52 1.70
C LEU A 40 -5.12 14.58 2.93
N ALA A 41 -4.63 14.11 4.09
CA ALA A 41 -5.37 14.19 5.34
C ALA A 41 -5.75 15.64 5.70
N ALA A 42 -4.83 16.59 5.52
CA ALA A 42 -5.11 18.00 5.73
C ALA A 42 -6.20 18.54 4.78
N ALA A 43 -6.15 18.17 3.49
CA ALA A 43 -7.15 18.59 2.52
C ALA A 43 -8.53 17.98 2.81
N GLU A 44 -8.60 16.71 3.20
CA GLU A 44 -9.84 16.05 3.63
C GLU A 44 -10.44 16.71 4.88
N ALA A 45 -9.61 17.09 5.85
CA ALA A 45 -10.05 17.86 7.00
C ALA A 45 -10.65 19.21 6.57
N SER A 46 -10.00 19.93 5.65
CA SER A 46 -10.52 21.19 5.12
C SER A 46 -11.89 21.03 4.43
N VAL A 47 -12.12 19.94 3.69
CA VAL A 47 -13.45 19.67 3.06
C VAL A 47 -14.57 19.59 4.10
N ARG A 48 -14.27 19.05 5.28
CA ARG A 48 -15.23 18.90 6.39
C ARG A 48 -15.46 20.21 7.14
N THR A 49 -14.45 21.07 7.20
CA THR A 49 -14.52 22.36 7.90
C THR A 49 -15.22 23.44 7.06
N PHE A 50 -15.04 23.43 5.74
CA PHE A 50 -15.65 24.46 4.89
C PHE A 50 -17.17 24.28 4.72
N PRO A 51 -17.94 25.37 4.67
CA PRO A 51 -19.38 25.30 4.42
C PRO A 51 -19.71 24.54 3.13
N ILE A 52 -20.78 23.75 3.18
CA ILE A 52 -21.20 22.96 2.03
C ILE A 52 -21.58 23.88 0.86
N GLY A 53 -21.06 23.58 -0.33
CA GLY A 53 -21.30 24.38 -1.55
C GLY A 53 -20.43 25.64 -1.67
N SER A 54 -19.56 25.91 -0.69
CA SER A 54 -18.60 27.01 -0.79
C SER A 54 -17.52 26.73 -1.83
N LEU A 55 -16.99 27.80 -2.45
CA LEU A 55 -15.83 27.71 -3.33
C LEU A 55 -14.61 27.10 -2.62
N GLN A 56 -14.45 27.38 -1.33
CA GLN A 56 -13.39 26.80 -0.50
C GLN A 56 -13.54 25.27 -0.37
N GLN A 57 -14.75 24.78 -0.17
CA GLN A 57 -15.02 23.34 -0.15
C GLN A 57 -14.75 22.70 -1.53
N ALA A 58 -15.19 23.34 -2.62
CA ALA A 58 -14.93 22.86 -3.97
C ALA A 58 -13.42 22.77 -4.27
N ASN A 59 -12.65 23.80 -3.89
CA ASN A 59 -11.20 23.83 -4.02
C ASN A 59 -10.52 22.75 -3.17
N ALA A 60 -10.99 22.53 -1.94
CA ALA A 60 -10.48 21.48 -1.08
C ALA A 60 -10.74 20.08 -1.67
N ARG A 61 -11.94 19.84 -2.24
CA ARG A 61 -12.26 18.60 -2.95
C ARG A 61 -11.39 18.39 -4.19
N ALA A 62 -11.16 19.44 -4.98
CA ALA A 62 -10.26 19.38 -6.13
C ALA A 62 -8.82 19.03 -5.70
N ARG A 63 -8.36 19.60 -4.58
CA ARG A 63 -7.05 19.29 -3.99
C ARG A 63 -6.96 17.84 -3.52
N VAL A 64 -8.00 17.29 -2.88
CA VAL A 64 -8.09 15.87 -2.52
C VAL A 64 -7.93 14.98 -3.75
N THR A 65 -8.70 15.25 -4.81
CA THR A 65 -8.62 14.48 -6.08
C THR A 65 -7.22 14.53 -6.70
N ARG A 66 -6.58 15.70 -6.68
CA ARG A 66 -5.21 15.86 -7.19
C ARG A 66 -4.22 15.03 -6.37
N LEU A 67 -4.25 15.13 -5.04
CA LEU A 67 -3.33 14.43 -4.15
C LEU A 67 -3.50 12.91 -4.24
N GLN A 68 -4.73 12.41 -4.37
CA GLN A 68 -5.00 10.99 -4.62
C GLN A 68 -4.40 10.51 -5.95
N ARG A 69 -4.46 11.34 -7.00
CA ARG A 69 -3.85 11.02 -8.30
C ARG A 69 -2.32 10.98 -8.22
N GLU A 70 -1.70 11.93 -7.52
CA GLU A 70 -0.26 11.97 -7.30
C GLU A 70 0.22 10.76 -6.48
N LEU A 71 -0.49 10.42 -5.40
CA LEU A 71 -0.23 9.21 -4.61
C LEU A 71 -0.30 7.94 -5.45
N ARG A 72 -1.29 7.82 -6.35
CA ARG A 72 -1.41 6.67 -7.25
C ARG A 72 -0.22 6.55 -8.20
N ARG A 73 0.24 7.68 -8.77
CA ARG A 73 1.44 7.70 -9.64
C ARG A 73 2.70 7.29 -8.89
N LEU A 74 2.88 7.83 -7.69
CA LEU A 74 4.03 7.52 -6.84
C LEU A 74 4.03 6.07 -6.37
N LYS A 75 2.85 5.53 -6.02
CA LYS A 75 2.69 4.12 -5.66
C LYS A 75 2.88 3.20 -6.86
N ALA A 76 2.49 3.56 -8.07
CA ALA A 76 2.83 2.79 -9.27
C ALA A 76 4.35 2.74 -9.50
N ALA A 77 5.06 3.86 -9.28
CA ALA A 77 6.52 3.90 -9.36
C ALA A 77 7.22 3.09 -8.24
N LEU A 78 6.62 2.99 -7.05
CA LEU A 78 7.11 2.15 -5.96
C LEU A 78 6.72 0.67 -6.15
N GLY A 79 5.53 0.40 -6.69
CA GLY A 79 4.92 -0.92 -6.86
C GLY A 79 5.51 -1.70 -8.02
N THR A 80 6.04 -1.05 -9.06
CA THR A 80 6.91 -1.72 -10.05
C THR A 80 8.16 -2.35 -9.39
N SER A 81 8.52 -1.95 -8.17
CA SER A 81 9.61 -2.55 -7.40
C SER A 81 9.17 -3.69 -6.46
N LYS A 82 7.87 -3.85 -6.17
CA LYS A 82 7.37 -4.82 -5.19
C LYS A 82 6.58 -5.94 -5.87
N ARG A 83 7.20 -7.11 -6.07
CA ARG A 83 6.47 -8.33 -6.41
C ARG A 83 5.59 -8.70 -5.21
N HIS A 84 4.27 -8.57 -5.35
CA HIS A 84 3.33 -9.15 -4.41
C HIS A 84 3.43 -10.68 -4.51
N GLN A 85 3.85 -11.34 -3.43
CA GLN A 85 3.88 -12.80 -3.36
C GLN A 85 2.46 -13.37 -3.13
N ASP A 86 1.57 -12.58 -2.53
CA ASP A 86 0.18 -12.94 -2.27
C ASP A 86 -0.79 -12.12 -3.12
N VAL A 87 -1.71 -12.81 -3.81
CA VAL A 87 -2.71 -12.20 -4.69
C VAL A 87 -3.78 -11.44 -3.89
N GLY A 88 -4.12 -11.91 -2.68
CA GLY A 88 -5.04 -11.23 -1.78
C GLY A 88 -4.52 -9.86 -1.37
N ASP A 89 -3.25 -9.78 -0.96
CA ASP A 89 -2.59 -8.51 -0.62
C ASP A 89 -2.55 -7.54 -1.82
N PHE A 90 -2.28 -8.06 -3.01
CA PHE A 90 -2.32 -7.27 -4.24
C PHE A 90 -3.73 -6.70 -4.51
N LEU A 91 -4.76 -7.54 -4.42
CA LEU A 91 -6.15 -7.13 -4.65
C LEU A 91 -6.63 -6.12 -3.60
N ILE A 92 -6.25 -6.31 -2.33
CA ILE A 92 -6.52 -5.36 -1.25
C ILE A 92 -5.86 -4.01 -1.55
N GLU A 93 -4.60 -4.01 -1.98
CA GLU A 93 -3.91 -2.77 -2.35
C GLU A 93 -4.61 -2.07 -3.51
N ILE A 94 -4.93 -2.78 -4.60
CA ILE A 94 -5.63 -2.20 -5.77
C ILE A 94 -7.00 -1.65 -5.40
N PHE A 95 -7.76 -2.35 -4.54
CA PHE A 95 -9.06 -1.86 -4.09
C PHE A 95 -8.94 -0.61 -3.23
N ARG A 96 -8.00 -0.62 -2.26
CA ARG A 96 -7.76 0.52 -1.38
C ARG A 96 -7.33 1.78 -2.15
N GLU A 97 -6.74 1.63 -3.33
CA GLU A 97 -6.34 2.76 -4.19
C GLU A 97 -7.49 3.41 -4.99
N ARG A 98 -8.64 2.74 -5.06
CA ARG A 98 -9.80 3.18 -5.86
C ARG A 98 -10.90 3.82 -5.02
N VAL A 99 -10.82 3.71 -3.71
CA VAL A 99 -11.86 4.17 -2.79
C VAL A 99 -11.30 5.23 -1.84
N SER A 100 -12.15 6.14 -1.39
CA SER A 100 -11.81 7.09 -0.33
C SER A 100 -11.54 6.37 1.00
N PHE A 101 -10.88 7.06 1.93
CA PHE A 101 -10.62 6.49 3.25
C PHE A 101 -11.92 6.08 3.97
N SER A 102 -12.98 6.88 3.88
CA SER A 102 -14.29 6.55 4.47
C SER A 102 -14.91 5.31 3.84
N GLU A 103 -14.86 5.17 2.53
CA GLU A 103 -15.38 4.00 1.83
C GLU A 103 -14.57 2.75 2.19
N TRP A 104 -13.26 2.86 2.31
CA TRP A 104 -12.40 1.78 2.79
C TRP A 104 -12.80 1.29 4.18
N GLN A 105 -13.06 2.21 5.12
CA GLN A 105 -13.52 1.85 6.46
C GLN A 105 -14.86 1.08 6.43
N CYS A 106 -15.81 1.52 5.59
CA CYS A 106 -17.07 0.81 5.41
C CYS A 106 -16.87 -0.61 4.85
N ILE A 107 -16.00 -0.77 3.85
CA ILE A 107 -15.67 -2.08 3.26
C ILE A 107 -15.04 -3.00 4.30
N VAL A 108 -14.07 -2.50 5.09
CA VAL A 108 -13.42 -3.27 6.15
C VAL A 108 -14.42 -3.68 7.24
N ALA A 109 -15.32 -2.78 7.64
CA ALA A 109 -16.35 -3.08 8.64
C ALA A 109 -17.29 -4.18 8.17
N GLU A 110 -17.72 -4.12 6.90
CA GLU A 110 -18.58 -5.16 6.32
C GLU A 110 -17.85 -6.50 6.16
N ALA A 111 -16.58 -6.48 5.74
CA ALA A 111 -15.77 -7.70 5.64
C ALA A 111 -15.62 -8.39 7.00
N ARG A 112 -15.39 -7.62 8.09
CA ARG A 112 -15.35 -8.14 9.46
C ARG A 112 -16.68 -8.77 9.87
N ARG A 113 -17.79 -8.04 9.66
CA ARG A 113 -19.15 -8.54 9.98
C ARG A 113 -19.42 -9.91 9.34
N ARG A 114 -19.06 -10.06 8.06
CA ARG A 114 -19.25 -11.33 7.32
C ARG A 114 -18.32 -12.43 7.80
N HIS A 115 -17.07 -12.11 8.11
CA HIS A 115 -16.14 -13.07 8.68
C HIS A 115 -16.65 -13.61 10.01
N ASP A 116 -17.09 -12.72 10.90
CA ASP A 116 -17.58 -13.09 12.23
C ASP A 116 -18.89 -13.89 12.14
N SER A 117 -19.76 -13.56 11.17
CA SER A 117 -20.99 -14.33 10.90
C SER A 117 -20.72 -15.74 10.35
N LYS A 118 -19.61 -15.93 9.62
CA LYS A 118 -19.19 -17.27 9.15
C LYS A 118 -18.49 -18.07 10.24
N ALA A 119 -17.82 -17.40 11.18
CA ALA A 119 -17.22 -18.06 12.34
C ALA A 119 -18.26 -18.66 13.28
N THR A 120 -19.45 -18.05 13.38
CA THR A 120 -20.57 -18.57 14.19
C THR A 120 -21.34 -19.70 13.51
N GLU A 121 -21.40 -19.76 12.17
CA GLU A 121 -22.04 -20.87 11.43
C GLU A 121 -21.25 -22.19 11.53
N GLY A 122 -19.91 -22.14 11.64
CA GLY A 122 -19.06 -23.32 11.80
C GLY A 122 -19.20 -24.04 13.15
N GLN A 123 -19.85 -23.42 14.14
CA GLN A 123 -19.91 -23.93 15.52
C GLN A 123 -21.22 -24.67 15.86
N ILE A 124 -22.19 -24.70 14.95
CA ILE A 124 -23.50 -25.37 15.14
C ILE A 124 -23.45 -26.87 14.74
N GLY A 125 -22.30 -27.35 14.25
CA GLY A 125 -22.12 -28.71 13.71
C GLY A 125 -21.63 -29.80 14.66
N THR A 126 -21.64 -29.61 15.98
CA THR A 126 -21.25 -30.68 16.93
C THR A 126 -22.32 -30.88 17.99
N LEU A 127 -23.39 -31.60 17.61
CA LEU A 127 -24.30 -32.23 18.57
C LEU A 127 -23.60 -33.46 19.17
N PRO A 128 -23.42 -33.56 20.50
CA PRO A 128 -22.94 -34.80 21.11
C PRO A 128 -24.02 -35.88 20.95
N ALA A 129 -23.67 -36.98 20.31
CA ALA A 129 -24.50 -38.19 20.31
C ALA A 129 -24.64 -38.67 21.76
N GLY A 130 -25.84 -38.53 22.31
CA GLY A 130 -26.18 -39.01 23.65
C GLY A 130 -26.03 -40.53 23.75
N PRO A 131 -25.60 -41.07 24.90
CA PRO A 131 -25.42 -42.51 25.08
C PRO A 131 -26.79 -43.16 25.35
N GLY A 132 -27.22 -44.06 24.47
CA GLY A 132 -28.41 -44.84 24.78
C GLY A 132 -28.96 -45.64 23.60
N ALA A 133 -28.53 -46.89 23.48
CA ALA A 133 -29.40 -48.02 23.15
C ALA A 133 -28.59 -49.31 23.28
N GLN A 134 -28.53 -49.85 24.49
CA GLN A 134 -28.39 -51.30 24.69
C GLN A 134 -29.81 -51.88 24.69
N SER A 135 -30.06 -52.87 23.83
CA SER A 135 -30.92 -54.04 24.09
C SER A 135 -30.70 -55.04 22.97
#